data_AF-A0A2V9DJ77-F1
#
_entry.id   AF-A0A2V9DJ77-F1
#
_cell.length_a   1.000
_cell.length_b   1.000
_cell.length_c   1.000
_cell.angle_alpha   90.00
_cell.angle_beta   90.00
_cell.angle_gamma   90.00
#
_symmetry.space_group_name_H-M   'P 1'
#
loop_
_entity.id
_entity.type
_entity.pdbx_description
1 polymer ?
#
loop_
_entity_poly.entity_id
_entity_poly.type
_entity_poly.pdbx_seq_one_letter_code
_entity_poly.pdbx_strand_id
1 'polypeptide(L)'
;MLEAGRVPIYEPHLDAVLTAARRAGRLTFTGHAGEAVRAGDAIFICVGTPPRQTGEADLSAIDNVARLIATEARSPKLVIEKSTVPA
;
A
#
# COMPACT_ATOMS: atom_id res chain seq x y z
N MET A 1 -3.07 13.68 -5.06
CA MET A 1 -4.32 13.29 -5.76
C MET A 1 -5.37 12.76 -4.78
N LEU A 2 -5.08 11.68 -4.05
CA LEU A 2 -6.00 11.08 -3.07
C LEU A 2 -6.28 11.96 -1.84
N GLU A 3 -5.30 12.72 -1.36
CA GLU A 3 -5.51 13.69 -0.27
C GLU A 3 -6.53 14.78 -0.64
N ALA A 4 -6.63 15.12 -1.92
CA ALA A 4 -7.61 16.06 -2.46
C ALA A 4 -8.94 15.37 -2.85
N GLY A 5 -9.16 14.12 -2.43
CA GLY A 5 -10.39 13.36 -2.70
C GLY A 5 -10.53 12.83 -4.13
N ARG A 6 -9.49 12.92 -4.96
CA ARG A 6 -9.53 12.42 -6.35
C ARG A 6 -9.00 11.00 -6.40
N VAL A 7 -9.83 10.06 -6.85
CA VAL A 7 -9.47 8.64 -7.01
C VAL A 7 -8.90 8.40 -8.42
N PRO A 8 -7.75 7.72 -8.56
CA PRO A 8 -7.09 7.52 -9.86
C PRO A 8 -7.68 6.37 -10.69
N ILE A 9 -8.67 5.65 -10.15
CA ILE A 9 -9.36 4.53 -10.79
C ILE A 9 -10.87 4.75 -10.73
N TYR A 10 -11.58 4.13 -11.65
CA TYR A 10 -13.03 4.02 -11.57
C TYR A 10 -13.39 2.71 -10.88
N GLU A 11 -14.03 2.82 -9.73
CA GLU A 11 -14.63 1.70 -9.00
C GLU A 11 -15.96 2.19 -8.42
N PRO A 12 -17.10 1.56 -8.75
CA PRO A 12 -18.40 1.97 -8.22
C PRO A 12 -18.41 2.11 -6.70
N HIS A 13 -18.94 3.23 -6.21
CA HIS A 13 -19.13 3.53 -4.78
C HIS A 13 -17.85 3.72 -3.94
N LEU A 14 -16.65 3.63 -4.52
CA LEU A 14 -15.39 3.79 -3.78
C LEU A 14 -15.24 5.20 -3.20
N ASP A 15 -15.68 6.22 -3.93
CA ASP A 15 -15.68 7.62 -3.51
C ASP A 15 -16.46 7.85 -2.19
N ALA A 16 -17.63 7.22 -2.07
CA ALA A 16 -18.46 7.30 -0.86
C ALA A 16 -17.78 6.64 0.34
N VAL A 17 -17.19 5.46 0.14
CA VAL A 17 -16.46 4.71 1.17
C VAL A 17 -15.25 5.51 1.68
N LEU A 18 -14.43 6.03 0.76
CA LEU A 18 -13.25 6.83 1.12
C LEU A 18 -13.63 8.13 1.84
N THR A 19 -14.68 8.81 1.38
CA THR A 19 -15.17 10.04 2.00
C THR A 19 -15.65 9.79 3.43
N ALA A 20 -16.42 8.73 3.65
CA ALA A 20 -16.90 8.35 4.99
C ALA A 20 -15.75 7.99 5.93
N ALA A 21 -14.76 7.21 5.47
CA ALA A 21 -13.60 6.82 6.27
C ALA A 21 -12.73 8.04 6.64
N ARG A 22 -12.52 8.97 5.71
CA ARG A 22 -11.77 10.22 5.94
C ARG A 22 -12.49 11.15 6.92
N ARG A 23 -13.80 11.37 6.74
CA ARG A 23 -14.61 12.20 7.66
C ARG A 23 -14.61 11.66 9.08
N ALA A 24 -14.56 10.33 9.22
CA ALA A 24 -14.45 9.67 10.51
C ALA A 24 -13.01 9.65 11.11
N GLY A 25 -12.01 10.22 10.42
CA GLY A 25 -10.61 10.21 10.87
C GLY A 25 -9.94 8.83 10.84
N ARG A 26 -10.55 7.84 10.16
CA ARG A 26 -10.05 6.45 10.10
C ARG A 26 -9.15 6.17 8.90
N LEU A 27 -9.01 7.12 7.98
CA LEU A 27 -8.22 6.98 6.77
C LEU A 27 -7.44 8.26 6.46
N THR A 28 -6.13 8.11 6.33
CA THR A 28 -5.19 9.16 5.91
C THR A 28 -4.35 8.63 4.76
N PHE A 29 -4.00 9.51 3.82
CA PHE A 29 -3.03 9.21 2.77
C PHE A 29 -1.77 10.02 3.04
N THR A 30 -0.61 9.47 2.68
CA THR A 30 0.67 10.18 2.72
C THR A 30 1.50 9.78 1.51
N GLY A 31 2.32 10.70 1.02
CA GLY A 31 3.38 10.41 0.04
C GLY A 31 4.66 9.82 0.67
N HIS A 32 4.76 9.84 2.01
CA HIS A 32 5.94 9.39 2.75
C HIS A 32 5.65 8.04 3.41
N ALA A 33 5.94 6.95 2.69
CA ALA A 33 5.65 5.60 3.16
C ALA A 33 6.31 5.24 4.51
N GLY A 34 7.47 5.82 4.85
CA GLY A 34 8.11 5.62 6.16
C GLY A 34 7.25 6.10 7.34
N GLU A 35 6.46 7.16 7.18
CA GLU A 35 5.50 7.59 8.21
C GLU A 35 4.42 6.53 8.45
N ALA A 36 3.88 5.97 7.37
CA ALA A 36 2.87 4.92 7.44
C ALA A 36 3.43 3.63 8.08
N VAL A 37 4.68 3.25 7.76
CA VAL A 37 5.36 2.10 8.37
C VAL A 37 5.53 2.28 9.87
N ARG A 38 5.97 3.47 10.31
CA ARG A 38 6.17 3.72 11.74
C ARG A 38 4.85 3.67 12.51
N ALA A 39 3.78 4.22 11.94
CA ALA A 39 2.47 4.30 12.56
C ALA A 39 1.67 2.99 12.60
N GLY A 40 1.80 2.12 11.58
CA GLY A 40 0.98 0.91 11.47
C GLY A 40 1.55 -0.29 12.23
N ASP A 41 0.70 -1.09 12.87
CA ASP A 41 1.10 -2.37 13.50
C ASP A 41 1.03 -3.55 12.52
N ALA A 42 0.09 -3.50 11.57
CA ALA A 42 -0.05 -4.42 10.45
C ALA A 42 0.11 -3.65 9.13
N ILE A 43 0.93 -4.17 8.22
CA ILE A 43 1.29 -3.51 6.97
C ILE A 43 0.96 -4.46 5.81
N PHE A 44 0.00 -4.05 4.98
CA PHE A 44 -0.35 -4.75 3.76
C PHE A 44 0.49 -4.21 2.59
N ILE A 45 1.17 -5.10 1.87
CA ILE A 45 1.85 -4.78 0.62
C ILE A 45 0.88 -5.08 -0.52
N CYS A 46 0.46 -4.02 -1.23
CA CYS A 46 -0.57 -4.07 -2.28
C CYS A 46 -0.08 -3.51 -3.62
N VAL A 47 1.22 -3.61 -3.90
CA VAL A 47 1.83 -3.12 -5.15
C VAL A 47 1.55 -4.08 -6.32
N GLY A 48 1.65 -3.58 -7.55
CA GLY A 48 1.54 -4.44 -8.73
C GLY A 48 2.77 -5.33 -8.93
N THR A 49 2.56 -6.53 -9.45
CA THR A 49 3.59 -7.49 -9.89
C THR A 49 3.43 -7.79 -11.39
N PRO A 50 3.60 -6.78 -12.27
CA PRO A 50 3.46 -6.98 -13.70
C PRO A 50 4.47 -8.03 -14.19
N PRO A 51 4.16 -8.76 -15.28
CA PRO A 51 5.10 -9.72 -15.84
C PRO A 51 6.30 -9.01 -16.47
N ARG A 52 7.47 -9.63 -16.37
CA ARG A 52 8.68 -9.28 -17.12
C ARG A 52 8.54 -9.67 -18.58
N GLN A 53 9.50 -9.26 -19.41
CA GLN A 53 9.58 -9.70 -20.81
C GLN A 53 9.64 -11.23 -20.96
N THR A 54 10.17 -11.93 -19.95
CA THR A 54 10.25 -13.39 -19.88
C THR A 54 8.96 -14.06 -19.38
N GLY A 55 7.94 -13.29 -19.01
CA GLY A 55 6.65 -13.78 -18.50
C GLY A 55 6.58 -14.00 -16.98
N GLU A 56 7.72 -14.03 -16.29
CA GLU A 56 7.78 -14.14 -14.83
C GLU A 56 7.29 -12.86 -14.15
N ALA A 57 6.72 -12.97 -12.94
CA ALA A 57 6.31 -11.80 -12.17
C ALA A 57 7.51 -10.91 -11.79
N ASP A 58 7.41 -9.60 -12.00
CA ASP A 58 8.39 -8.66 -11.47
C ASP A 58 8.13 -8.34 -10.00
N LEU A 59 9.01 -8.83 -9.13
CA LEU A 59 8.93 -8.65 -7.68
C LEU A 59 9.71 -7.44 -7.17
N SER A 60 10.29 -6.63 -8.07
CA SER A 60 11.12 -5.47 -7.72
C SER A 60 10.40 -4.48 -6.79
N ALA A 61 9.12 -4.22 -7.03
CA ALA A 61 8.30 -3.34 -6.21
C ALA A 61 8.10 -3.89 -4.78
N ILE A 62 7.93 -5.21 -4.64
CA ILE A 62 7.78 -5.86 -3.34
C ILE A 62 9.08 -5.79 -2.56
N ASP A 63 10.23 -6.10 -3.19
CA ASP A 63 11.53 -6.02 -2.53
C ASP A 63 11.83 -4.59 -2.03
N ASN A 64 11.53 -3.58 -2.85
CA ASN A 64 11.68 -2.18 -2.46
C ASN A 64 10.82 -1.82 -1.23
N VAL A 65 9.56 -2.24 -1.21
CA VAL A 65 8.66 -1.99 -0.06
C VAL A 65 9.10 -2.78 1.18
N ALA A 66 9.52 -4.04 1.03
CA ALA A 66 10.01 -4.86 2.12
C ALA A 66 11.26 -4.25 2.78
N ARG A 67 12.22 -3.77 1.98
CA ARG A 67 13.41 -3.06 2.46
C ARG A 67 13.07 -1.75 3.17
N LEU A 68 12.11 -1.00 2.64
CA LEU A 68 11.62 0.22 3.29
C LEU A 68 11.02 -0.10 4.66
N ILE A 69 10.16 -1.13 4.75
CA ILE A 69 9.56 -1.56 6.02
C ILE A 69 10.65 -1.95 7.01
N ALA A 70 11.63 -2.75 6.60
CA ALA A 70 12.75 -3.16 7.45
C ALA A 70 13.58 -1.97 7.96
N THR A 71 13.76 -0.94 7.12
CA THR A 71 14.54 0.27 7.46
C THR A 71 13.76 1.21 8.39
N GLU A 72 12.44 1.29 8.24
CA GLU A 72 11.60 2.27 8.94
C GLU A 72 10.90 1.72 10.17
N ALA A 73 10.78 0.41 10.33
CA ALA A 73 10.18 -0.19 11.51
C ALA A 73 10.94 0.20 12.79
N ARG A 74 10.20 0.63 13.81
CA ARG A 74 10.69 0.94 15.16
C ARG A 74 10.03 0.11 16.25
N SER A 75 9.11 -0.77 15.86
CA SER A 75 8.40 -1.73 16.69
C SER A 75 8.10 -3.00 15.86
N PRO A 76 7.78 -4.15 16.47
CA PRO A 76 7.36 -5.33 15.74
C PRO A 76 6.17 -5.03 14.82
N LYS A 77 6.22 -5.54 13.58
CA LYS A 77 5.20 -5.34 12.55
C LYS A 77 4.72 -6.68 12.02
N LEU A 78 3.41 -6.81 11.80
CA LEU A 78 2.86 -7.88 10.98
C LEU A 78 2.87 -7.45 9.52
N VAL A 79 3.73 -8.07 8.70
CA VAL A 79 3.79 -7.78 7.26
C VAL A 79 2.95 -8.80 6.51
N ILE A 80 2.00 -8.32 5.70
CA ILE A 80 1.03 -9.13 4.97
C ILE A 80 1.22 -8.88 3.48
N GLU A 81 1.62 -9.93 2.78
CA GLU A 81 1.74 -9.95 1.33
C GLU A 81 0.34 -10.16 0.74
N LYS A 82 -0.18 -9.16 0.02
CA LYS A 82 -1.48 -9.24 -0.68
C LYS A 82 -1.31 -9.27 -2.19
N SER A 83 -0.20 -8.75 -2.71
CA SER A 83 0.09 -8.76 -4.13
C SER A 83 0.09 -10.20 -4.66
N THR A 84 -0.05 -10.36 -5.98
CA THR A 84 -0.01 -11.72 -6.55
C THR A 84 1.43 -12.11 -6.77
N VAL A 85 1.96 -12.99 -5.92
CA VAL A 85 3.33 -13.53 -6.03
C VAL A 85 3.31 -15.01 -6.45
N PRO A 86 4.34 -15.47 -7.17
CA PRO A 86 4.57 -16.90 -7.36
C PRO A 86 4.76 -17.62 -6.01
N ALA A 87 4.39 -18.91 -5.97
CA ALA A 87 4.58 -19.78 -4.81
C ALA A 87 6.02 -20.25 -4.65
#